data_AF-A0A927D1C1-F1
#
_entry.id   AF-A0A927D1C1-F1
#
_cell.length_a   1.000
_cell.length_b   1.000
_cell.length_c   1.000
_cell.angle_alpha   90.00
_cell.angle_beta   90.00
_cell.angle_gamma   90.00
#
_symmetry.space_group_name_H-M   'P 1'
#
loop_
_entity.id
_entity.type
_entity.pdbx_description
1 polymer ?
#
loop_
_entity_poly.entity_id
_entity_poly.type
_entity_poly.pdbx_seq_one_letter_code
_entity_poly.pdbx_strand_id
1 'polypeptide(L)'
;MEGVLAMPGLERVREKFLGLLAERRSAIALHTLAALDAHSPAETEAELLEAQNILHKIAGTAGSLGFDTLGNEARASEEAIIATLQNFSSANLLPLIEQLDVFVGMCGDLLTVKSDRTG
;
A
#
# COMPACT_ATOMS: atom_id res chain seq x y z
N MET A 1 -31.51 9.39 -17.92
CA MET A 1 -30.53 9.24 -16.83
C MET A 1 -29.23 8.85 -17.50
N GLU A 2 -28.46 9.87 -17.84
CA GLU A 2 -27.38 9.81 -18.82
C GLU A 2 -26.19 9.00 -18.30
N GLY A 3 -25.63 8.19 -19.19
CA GLY A 3 -24.47 7.37 -18.92
C GLY A 3 -23.30 8.25 -18.51
N VAL A 4 -22.75 7.96 -17.34
CA VAL A 4 -21.35 8.25 -17.04
C VAL A 4 -20.56 7.38 -18.02
N LEU A 5 -20.36 7.90 -19.23
CA LEU A 5 -19.46 7.33 -20.22
C LEU A 5 -18.13 7.15 -19.52
N ALA A 6 -17.74 5.89 -19.32
CA ALA A 6 -16.41 5.54 -18.87
C ALA A 6 -15.43 6.26 -19.80
N MET A 7 -14.76 7.29 -19.28
CA MET A 7 -13.82 8.04 -20.11
C MET A 7 -12.67 7.08 -20.41
N PRO A 8 -12.42 6.72 -21.69
CA PRO A 8 -11.44 5.67 -22.02
C PRO A 8 -10.03 5.99 -21.50
N GLY A 9 -9.74 7.27 -21.28
CA GLY A 9 -8.50 7.72 -20.64
C GLY A 9 -8.41 7.36 -19.15
N LEU A 10 -9.50 7.49 -18.40
CA LEU A 10 -9.53 7.18 -16.97
C LEU A 10 -9.38 5.68 -16.72
N GLU A 11 -10.01 4.84 -17.55
CA GLU A 11 -9.85 3.39 -17.48
C GLU A 11 -8.40 2.96 -17.70
N ARG A 12 -7.73 3.50 -18.74
CA ARG A 12 -6.30 3.24 -18.97
C ARG A 12 -5.41 3.66 -17.82
N VAL A 13 -5.70 4.81 -17.18
CA VAL A 13 -4.94 5.27 -16.01
C VAL A 13 -5.18 4.34 -14.81
N ARG A 14 -6.43 3.91 -14.60
CA ARG A 14 -6.79 2.91 -13.58
C ARG A 14 -6.07 1.59 -13.80
N GLU A 15 -5.98 1.12 -15.04
CA GLU A 15 -5.27 -0.10 -15.37
C GLU A 15 -3.76 0.00 -15.10
N LYS A 16 -3.14 1.11 -15.52
CA LYS A 16 -1.73 1.40 -15.21
C LYS A 16 -1.48 1.46 -13.72
N PHE A 17 -2.37 2.11 -12.98
CA PHE A 17 -2.28 2.17 -11.52
C PHE A 17 -2.29 0.77 -10.90
N LEU A 18 -3.17 -0.13 -11.36
CA LEU A 18 -3.20 -1.52 -10.87
C LEU A 18 -1.94 -2.31 -11.25
N GLY A 19 -1.34 -2.05 -12.41
CA GLY A 19 -0.03 -2.61 -12.75
C GLY A 19 1.05 -2.17 -11.76
N LEU A 20 1.13 -0.87 -11.50
CA LEU A 20 2.05 -0.31 -10.50
C LEU A 20 1.73 -0.76 -9.07
N LEU A 21 0.47 -1.02 -8.75
CA LEU A 21 0.05 -1.51 -7.44
C LEU A 21 0.66 -2.88 -7.14
N ALA A 22 0.79 -3.76 -8.12
CA ALA A 22 1.42 -5.07 -7.95
C ALA A 22 2.91 -4.95 -7.58
N GLU A 23 3.64 -4.06 -8.25
CA GLU A 23 5.05 -3.76 -7.95
C GLU A 23 5.19 -3.15 -6.56
N ARG A 24 4.37 -2.16 -6.24
CA ARG A 24 4.37 -1.46 -4.94
C ARG A 24 4.01 -2.38 -3.79
N ARG A 25 3.02 -3.27 -3.96
CA ARG A 25 2.65 -4.30 -2.99
C ARG A 25 3.86 -5.18 -2.66
N SER A 26 4.58 -5.63 -3.68
CA SER A 26 5.76 -6.48 -3.51
C SER A 26 6.88 -5.74 -2.77
N ALA A 27 7.10 -4.46 -3.11
CA ALA A 27 8.08 -3.62 -2.42
C ALA A 27 7.71 -3.39 -0.95
N ILE A 28 6.44 -3.10 -0.62
CA ILE A 28 5.98 -2.97 0.77
C ILE A 28 6.25 -4.26 1.54
N ALA A 29 5.91 -5.42 0.97
CA ALA A 29 6.16 -6.71 1.62
C ALA A 29 7.66 -6.94 1.89
N LEU A 30 8.53 -6.60 0.93
CA LEU A 30 9.98 -6.72 1.10
C LEU A 30 10.51 -5.81 2.20
N HIS A 31 10.15 -4.53 2.20
CA HIS A 31 10.56 -3.59 3.25
C HIS A 31 10.02 -3.98 4.63
N THR A 32 8.80 -4.53 4.69
CA THR A 32 8.20 -5.05 5.93
C THR A 32 9.01 -6.21 6.48
N LEU A 33 9.42 -7.17 5.63
CA LEU A 33 10.27 -8.29 6.03
C LEU A 33 11.68 -7.84 6.42
N ALA A 34 12.27 -6.91 5.67
CA ALA A 34 13.59 -6.36 5.99
C ALA A 34 13.60 -5.60 7.32
N ALA A 35 12.53 -4.84 7.63
CA ALA A 35 12.37 -4.17 8.91
C ALA A 35 12.32 -5.13 10.10
N LEU A 36 11.74 -6.33 9.91
CA LEU A 36 11.73 -7.40 10.91
C LEU A 36 13.10 -8.08 11.09
N ASP A 37 13.85 -8.27 10.01
CA ASP A 37 15.15 -8.95 10.01
C ASP A 37 16.31 -8.02 10.40
N ALA A 38 16.07 -6.71 10.37
CA ALA A 38 17.05 -5.68 10.69
C ALA A 38 17.78 -5.91 12.03
N HIS A 39 19.07 -5.60 12.05
CA HIS A 39 19.93 -5.82 13.22
C HIS A 39 20.18 -4.54 14.02
N SER A 40 19.60 -3.42 13.60
CA SER A 40 19.69 -2.14 14.27
C SER A 40 18.41 -1.31 14.09
N PRO A 41 18.09 -0.42 15.05
CA PRO A 41 16.96 0.50 14.91
C PRO A 41 17.02 1.39 13.66
N ALA A 42 18.23 1.77 13.23
CA ALA A 42 18.43 2.61 12.05
C ALA A 42 18.09 1.88 10.75
N GLU A 43 18.39 0.57 10.67
CA GLU A 43 17.98 -0.27 9.53
C GLU A 43 16.46 -0.44 9.51
N THR A 44 15.84 -0.74 10.65
CA THR A 44 14.37 -0.83 10.76
C THR A 44 13.72 0.49 10.32
N GLU A 45 14.23 1.63 10.79
CA GLU A 45 13.72 2.95 10.40
C GLU A 45 13.82 3.20 8.89
N ALA A 46 14.96 2.88 8.27
CA ALA A 46 15.15 3.07 6.83
C ALA A 46 14.15 2.26 6.00
N GLU A 47 13.94 0.98 6.36
CA GLU A 47 12.99 0.10 5.67
C GLU A 47 11.54 0.59 5.84
N LEU A 48 11.17 1.03 7.05
CA LEU A 48 9.84 1.58 7.31
C LEU A 48 9.59 2.90 6.55
N LEU A 49 10.60 3.76 6.40
CA LEU A 49 10.48 4.99 5.61
C LEU A 49 10.24 4.69 4.12
N GLU A 50 10.90 3.67 3.55
CA GLU A 50 10.65 3.26 2.17
C GLU A 50 9.23 2.71 2.00
N ALA A 51 8.75 1.87 2.92
CA ALA A 51 7.36 1.40 2.92
C ALA A 51 6.36 2.56 3.02
N GLN A 52 6.60 3.52 3.93
CA GLN A 52 5.79 4.74 4.10
C GLN A 52 5.70 5.55 2.79
N ASN A 53 6.84 5.78 2.12
CA ASN A 53 6.89 6.53 0.87
C ASN A 53 6.05 5.87 -0.23
N ILE A 54 5.99 4.54 -0.26
CA ILE A 54 5.18 3.79 -1.22
C ILE A 54 3.69 3.93 -0.86
N LEU A 55 3.33 3.75 0.42
CA LEU A 55 1.96 3.90 0.92
C LEU A 55 1.40 5.29 0.63
N HIS A 56 2.17 6.35 0.86
CA HIS A 56 1.80 7.73 0.54
C HIS A 56 1.41 7.88 -0.94
N LYS A 57 2.22 7.33 -1.85
CA LYS A 57 1.95 7.37 -3.30
C LYS A 57 0.68 6.59 -3.66
N ILE A 58 0.44 5.44 -3.02
CA ILE A 58 -0.79 4.67 -3.21
C ILE A 58 -1.99 5.49 -2.73
N ALA A 59 -1.97 6.02 -1.51
CA ALA A 59 -3.04 6.81 -0.94
C ALA A 59 -3.41 8.01 -1.84
N GLY A 60 -2.41 8.78 -2.29
CA GLY A 60 -2.62 9.95 -3.14
C GLY A 60 -3.20 9.60 -4.52
N THR A 61 -2.78 8.49 -5.12
CA THR A 61 -3.27 8.10 -6.46
C THR A 61 -4.60 7.35 -6.41
N ALA A 62 -4.83 6.50 -5.41
CA ALA A 62 -6.04 5.70 -5.24
C ALA A 62 -7.31 6.57 -5.13
N GLY A 63 -7.27 7.63 -4.32
CA GLY A 63 -8.41 8.54 -4.15
C GLY A 63 -8.84 9.21 -5.45
N SER A 64 -7.88 9.61 -6.29
CA SER A 64 -8.18 10.24 -7.59
C SER A 64 -8.77 9.29 -8.63
N LEU A 65 -8.61 7.97 -8.44
CA LEU A 65 -9.01 6.93 -9.40
C LEU A 65 -10.26 6.14 -8.94
N GLY A 66 -10.85 6.50 -7.80
CA GLY A 66 -12.03 5.87 -7.23
C GLY A 66 -11.74 4.55 -6.51
N PHE A 67 -10.54 4.40 -5.95
CA PHE A 67 -10.20 3.29 -5.06
C PHE A 67 -10.18 3.75 -3.60
N ASP A 68 -11.30 4.29 -3.12
CA ASP A 68 -11.38 4.96 -1.82
C ASP A 68 -10.94 4.05 -0.66
N THR A 69 -11.39 2.79 -0.63
CA THR A 69 -10.98 1.82 0.40
C THR A 69 -9.47 1.59 0.38
N LEU A 70 -8.88 1.32 -0.80
CA LEU A 70 -7.43 1.14 -0.92
C LEU A 70 -6.66 2.38 -0.47
N GLY A 71 -7.14 3.57 -0.84
CA GLY A 71 -6.52 4.83 -0.48
C GLY A 71 -6.54 5.09 1.03
N ASN A 72 -7.67 4.81 1.67
CA ASN A 72 -7.84 4.98 3.11
C ASN A 72 -6.96 3.99 3.91
N GLU A 73 -6.92 2.72 3.50
CA GLU A 73 -6.08 1.71 4.15
C GLU A 73 -4.59 1.97 3.95
N ALA A 74 -4.19 2.48 2.77
CA ALA A 74 -2.82 2.91 2.51
C ALA A 74 -2.42 4.06 3.43
N ARG A 75 -3.32 5.03 3.61
CA ARG A 75 -3.11 6.17 4.51
C ARG A 75 -3.05 5.75 5.98
N ALA A 76 -3.93 4.85 6.42
CA ALA A 76 -3.89 4.33 7.79
C ALA A 76 -2.57 3.61 8.08
N SER A 77 -2.05 2.87 7.11
CA SER A 77 -0.75 2.20 7.19
C SER A 77 0.42 3.20 7.20
N GLU A 78 0.37 4.24 6.37
CA GLU A 78 1.33 5.36 6.39
C GLU A 78 1.38 6.03 7.77
N GLU A 79 0.20 6.35 8.34
CA GLU A 79 0.07 6.99 9.65
C GLU A 79 0.57 6.07 10.79
N ALA A 80 0.34 4.77 10.70
CA ALA A 80 0.86 3.79 11.67
C ALA A 80 2.40 3.70 11.64
N ILE A 81 3.02 3.76 10.46
CA ILE A 81 4.48 3.85 10.34
C ILE A 81 4.98 5.13 10.99
N ILE A 82 4.39 6.30 10.67
CA ILE A 82 4.77 7.59 11.25
C ILE A 82 4.72 7.54 12.78
N ALA A 83 3.63 7.03 13.34
CA ALA A 83 3.45 6.92 14.79
C ALA A 83 4.50 6.00 15.42
N THR A 84 4.83 4.89 14.75
CA THR A 84 5.86 3.94 15.20
C THR A 84 7.25 4.57 15.17
N LEU A 85 7.58 5.34 14.12
CA LEU A 85 8.88 6.01 14.01
C LEU A 85 9.04 7.15 15.02
N GLN A 86 7.97 7.91 15.31
CA GLN A 86 8.00 8.98 16.31
C GLN A 86 8.25 8.47 17.73
N ASN A 87 7.77 7.27 18.06
CA ASN A 87 7.93 6.64 19.36
C ASN A 87 8.44 5.21 19.21
N PHE A 88 9.62 5.08 18.58
CA PHE A 88 10.15 3.77 18.23
C PHE A 88 10.38 2.90 19.47
N SER A 89 9.74 1.73 19.45
CA SER A 89 9.88 0.69 20.44
C SER A 89 9.69 -0.65 19.74
N SER A 90 10.53 -1.63 20.04
CA SER A 90 10.40 -2.99 19.51
C SER A 90 9.03 -3.61 19.81
N ALA A 91 8.37 -3.19 20.90
CA ALA A 91 7.03 -3.64 21.25
C ALA A 91 5.95 -3.16 20.25
N ASN A 92 6.17 -2.05 19.55
CA ASN A 92 5.23 -1.49 18.58
C ASN A 92 5.48 -2.01 17.16
N LEU A 93 6.62 -2.68 16.92
CA LEU A 93 6.98 -3.16 15.59
C LEU A 93 6.07 -4.30 15.14
N LEU A 94 5.83 -5.32 15.98
CA LEU A 94 5.01 -6.47 15.57
C LEU A 94 3.57 -6.09 15.17
N PRO A 95 2.82 -5.27 15.95
CA PRO A 95 1.50 -4.80 15.54
C PRO A 95 1.50 -4.01 14.22
N LEU A 96 2.54 -3.20 13.99
CA LEU A 96 2.70 -2.49 12.73
C LEU A 96 2.87 -3.47 11.56
N ILE A 97 3.72 -4.48 11.72
CA ILE A 97 3.97 -5.47 10.67
C ILE A 97 2.71 -6.26 10.34
N GLU A 98 1.92 -6.65 11.34
CA GLU A 98 0.62 -7.31 11.12
C GLU A 98 -0.32 -6.43 10.29
N GLN A 99 -0.37 -5.12 10.58
CA GLN A 99 -1.18 -4.17 9.80
C GLN A 99 -0.68 -4.05 8.35
N LEU A 100 0.64 -4.01 8.13
CA LEU A 100 1.22 -3.94 6.79
C LEU A 100 0.96 -5.24 5.99
N ASP A 101 1.01 -6.40 6.65
CA ASP A 101 0.66 -7.68 6.03
C ASP A 101 -0.81 -7.73 5.60
N VAL A 102 -1.73 -7.25 6.45
CA VAL A 102 -3.15 -7.11 6.09
C VAL A 102 -3.34 -6.22 4.86
N PHE A 103 -2.64 -5.08 4.80
CA PHE A 103 -2.69 -4.19 3.64
C PHE A 103 -2.15 -4.86 2.36
N VAL A 104 -1.04 -5.61 2.47
CA VAL A 104 -0.45 -6.38 1.37
C VAL A 104 -1.42 -7.47 0.89
N GLY A 105 -2.11 -8.14 1.81
CA GLY A 105 -3.17 -9.11 1.52
C GLY A 105 -4.32 -8.50 0.74
N MET A 106 -4.87 -7.38 1.24
CA MET A 106 -5.95 -6.64 0.56
C MET A 106 -5.56 -6.21 -0.85
N CYS A 107 -4.32 -5.74 -1.05
CA CYS A 107 -3.81 -5.41 -2.38
C CYS A 107 -3.81 -6.64 -3.31
N GLY A 108 -3.46 -7.82 -2.77
CA GLY A 108 -3.50 -9.10 -3.50
C GLY A 108 -4.92 -9.46 -3.95
N ASP A 109 -5.90 -9.38 -3.05
CA ASP A 109 -7.31 -9.66 -3.36
C ASP A 109 -7.84 -8.75 -4.46
N LEU A 110 -7.54 -7.46 -4.39
CA LEU A 110 -7.93 -6.48 -5.40
C LEU A 110 -7.35 -6.80 -6.79
N LEU A 111 -6.08 -7.24 -6.85
CA LEU A 111 -5.40 -7.59 -8.09
C LEU A 111 -5.94 -8.89 -8.70
N THR A 112 -6.29 -9.87 -7.87
CA THR A 112 -6.89 -11.15 -8.31
C THR A 112 -8.30 -10.95 -8.88
N VAL A 113 -9.15 -10.13 -8.23
CA VAL A 113 -10.51 -9.84 -8.72
C VAL A 113 -10.50 -9.19 -10.11
N LYS A 114 -9.46 -8.42 -10.45
CA LYS A 114 -9.30 -7.88 -11.81
C LYS A 114 -8.96 -8.96 -12.83
N SER A 115 -8.12 -9.93 -12.48
CA SER A 115 -7.70 -10.99 -13.40
C SER A 115 -8.90 -11.82 -13.91
N ASP A 116 -9.89 -12.07 -13.06
CA ASP A 116 -11.06 -12.91 -13.36
C ASP A 116 -12.05 -12.23 -14.33
N ARG A 117 -12.10 -10.90 -14.39
CA ARG A 117 -12.99 -10.14 -15.29
C ARG A 117 -12.46 -9.99 -16.71
N THR A 118 -11.31 -10.59 -17.02
CA THR A 118 -10.66 -10.52 -18.33
C THR A 118 -10.53 -11.90 -19.00
N GLY A 119 -11.16 -12.93 -18.42
CA GLY A 119 -11.26 -14.29 -18.96
C GLY A 119 -12.52 -14.54 -19.77
#